data_AF-A0A977PUG2-F1
#
_entry.id   AF-A0A977PUG2-F1
#
_cell.length_a   1.000
_cell.length_b   1.000
_cell.length_c   1.000
_cell.angle_alpha   90.00
_cell.angle_beta   90.00
_cell.angle_gamma   90.00
#
_symmetry.space_group_name_H-M   'P 1'
#
loop_
_entity.id
_entity.type
_entity.pdbx_description
1 polymer ?
#
loop_
_entity_poly.entity_id
_entity_poly.type
_entity_poly.pdbx_seq_one_letter_code
_entity_poly.pdbx_strand_id
1 'polypeptide(L)'
;MPDRNQQERELAKAVKKHLDQAHLKPLICILHGDQYQCHVEFLDRLIDSSFFEQTGLCSSDEGIRRKPIEWPNDLDRNKMKDLEYWLCNDLAKKFLNHNNSTKEEINQFFCQSPSPALINIQLLTENWQKQGDILNELLSFWHNWPKLTSGNKIIIFLLVKYQTGKKSSSQKFVFTRFFGFLINYFKCKNCQSKNKKIQAELEKLSKENFQQFSGLSGIVLPQLTGIAQSDVYNWVARDDVKKAFGEKIAEDSIMAKIDEIFQNHPSDTIPMRDLAQELTKLLKDFTVNYN
;
A
#
# COMPACT_ATOMS: atom_id res chain seq x y z
N MET A 1 -15.97 1.11 3.78
CA MET A 1 -14.78 1.79 4.32
C MET A 1 -14.79 3.24 3.86
N PRO A 2 -14.16 4.16 4.61
CA PRO A 2 -14.12 5.58 4.29
C PRO A 2 -13.52 5.88 2.91
N ASP A 3 -13.87 7.04 2.37
CA ASP A 3 -13.63 7.42 0.99
C ASP A 3 -12.13 7.44 0.64
N ARG A 4 -11.72 6.54 -0.27
CA ARG A 4 -10.43 6.52 -0.96
C ARG A 4 -10.62 6.59 -2.48
N ASN A 5 -11.76 7.13 -2.92
CA ASN A 5 -12.24 7.11 -4.29
C ASN A 5 -11.25 7.78 -5.24
N GLN A 6 -10.51 8.79 -4.79
CA GLN A 6 -9.49 9.41 -5.64
C GLN A 6 -8.36 8.43 -5.96
N GLN A 7 -7.81 7.75 -4.95
CA GLN A 7 -6.77 6.74 -5.15
C GLN A 7 -7.28 5.58 -6.01
N GLU A 8 -8.52 5.13 -5.76
CA GLU A 8 -9.16 4.07 -6.55
C GLU A 8 -9.33 4.49 -8.01
N ARG A 9 -9.86 5.68 -8.29
CA ARG A 9 -10.06 6.19 -9.66
C ARG A 9 -8.75 6.34 -10.43
N GLU A 10 -7.73 6.93 -9.81
CA GLU A 10 -6.42 7.10 -10.44
C GLU A 10 -5.77 5.75 -10.76
N LEU A 11 -5.86 4.79 -9.81
CA LEU A 11 -5.37 3.44 -10.05
C LEU A 11 -6.17 2.74 -11.17
N ALA A 12 -7.50 2.83 -11.17
CA ALA A 12 -8.35 2.22 -12.20
C ALA A 12 -7.96 2.71 -13.58
N LYS A 13 -7.79 4.03 -13.71
CA LYS A 13 -7.39 4.68 -14.95
C LYS A 13 -6.01 4.20 -15.41
N ALA A 14 -5.04 4.10 -14.50
CA ALA A 14 -3.69 3.66 -14.82
C ALA A 14 -3.64 2.19 -15.24
N VAL A 15 -4.32 1.30 -14.49
CA VAL A 15 -4.41 -0.13 -14.79
C VAL A 15 -5.13 -0.33 -16.12
N LYS A 16 -6.33 0.24 -16.31
CA LYS A 16 -7.07 0.12 -17.57
C LYS A 16 -6.25 0.56 -18.76
N LYS A 17 -5.63 1.75 -18.68
CA LYS A 17 -4.72 2.24 -19.72
C LYS A 17 -3.59 1.26 -20.02
N HIS A 18 -2.98 0.67 -19.00
CA HIS A 18 -1.89 -0.28 -19.18
C HIS A 18 -2.31 -1.60 -19.86
N LEU A 19 -3.50 -2.09 -19.54
CA LEU A 19 -4.09 -3.27 -20.18
C LEU A 19 -4.46 -3.00 -21.63
N ASP A 20 -5.07 -1.85 -21.91
CA ASP A 20 -5.48 -1.45 -23.26
C ASP A 20 -4.30 -1.14 -24.19
N GLN A 21 -3.13 -0.82 -23.64
CA GLN A 21 -1.95 -0.49 -24.44
C GLN A 21 -1.28 -1.73 -25.05
N ALA A 22 -0.91 -1.66 -26.33
CA ALA A 22 -0.19 -2.73 -27.03
C ALA A 22 1.23 -3.00 -26.49
N HIS A 23 1.85 -2.01 -25.84
CA HIS A 23 3.19 -2.19 -25.27
C HIS A 23 3.16 -3.15 -24.06
N LEU A 24 4.20 -3.96 -23.91
CA LEU A 24 4.29 -5.05 -22.93
C LEU A 24 5.33 -4.75 -21.85
N LYS A 25 5.43 -3.47 -21.43
CA LYS A 25 6.30 -3.06 -20.33
C LYS A 25 5.59 -3.14 -18.99
N PRO A 26 6.27 -3.45 -17.87
CA PRO A 26 5.62 -3.50 -16.57
C PRO A 26 4.97 -2.17 -16.17
N LEU A 27 3.91 -2.22 -15.35
CA LEU A 27 3.32 -1.06 -14.70
C LEU A 27 3.69 -1.06 -13.22
N ILE A 28 4.31 0.01 -12.71
CA ILE A 28 4.49 0.24 -11.28
C ILE A 28 3.48 1.25 -10.73
N CYS A 29 2.76 0.85 -9.69
CA CYS A 29 1.82 1.68 -8.95
C CYS A 29 2.40 1.92 -7.56
N ILE A 30 2.79 3.16 -7.27
CA ILE A 30 3.33 3.54 -5.97
C ILE A 30 2.19 4.03 -5.08
N LEU A 31 1.89 3.26 -4.04
CA LEU A 31 0.93 3.61 -2.99
C LEU A 31 1.72 4.03 -1.75
N HIS A 32 1.51 5.25 -1.28
CA HIS A 32 2.32 5.80 -0.19
C HIS A 32 1.47 6.47 0.88
N GLY A 33 1.97 6.48 2.12
CA GLY A 33 1.26 7.09 3.25
C GLY A 33 1.81 6.62 4.59
N ASP A 34 1.21 7.10 5.67
CA ASP A 34 1.58 6.67 7.02
C ASP A 34 1.38 5.16 7.22
N GLN A 35 2.27 4.49 7.96
CA GLN A 35 2.21 3.05 8.21
C GLN A 35 0.87 2.53 8.79
N TYR A 36 0.08 3.41 9.39
CA TYR A 36 -1.25 3.11 9.96
C TYR A 36 -2.40 3.27 8.95
N GLN A 37 -2.10 3.47 7.67
CA GLN A 37 -3.11 3.68 6.63
C GLN A 37 -3.61 2.40 5.92
N CYS A 38 -3.27 1.22 6.44
CA CYS A 38 -3.77 -0.07 5.95
C CYS A 38 -3.55 -0.28 4.43
N HIS A 39 -2.33 -0.02 3.94
CA HIS A 39 -1.98 -0.15 2.51
C HIS A 39 -2.30 -1.51 1.91
N VAL A 40 -2.12 -2.59 2.69
CA VAL A 40 -2.32 -3.96 2.22
C VAL A 40 -3.81 -4.23 2.06
N GLU A 41 -4.61 -3.87 3.06
CA GLU A 41 -6.05 -4.03 3.08
C GLU A 41 -6.75 -3.12 2.06
N PHE A 42 -6.20 -1.92 1.80
CA PHE A 42 -6.64 -1.07 0.70
C PHE A 42 -6.45 -1.78 -0.65
N LEU A 43 -5.29 -2.41 -0.85
CA LEU A 43 -5.00 -3.16 -2.08
C LEU A 43 -5.82 -4.45 -2.18
N ASP A 44 -6.01 -5.18 -1.08
CA ASP A 44 -6.85 -6.39 -1.05
C ASP A 44 -8.29 -6.04 -1.42
N ARG A 45 -8.87 -4.99 -0.82
CA ARG A 45 -10.20 -4.51 -1.19
C ARG A 45 -10.30 -4.16 -2.67
N LEU A 46 -9.27 -3.55 -3.25
CA LEU A 46 -9.24 -3.26 -4.67
C LEU A 46 -9.28 -4.55 -5.50
N ILE A 47 -8.46 -5.54 -5.15
CA ILE A 47 -8.38 -6.86 -5.80
C ILE A 47 -9.70 -7.62 -5.68
N ASP A 48 -10.29 -7.64 -4.50
CA ASP A 48 -11.51 -8.40 -4.17
C ASP A 48 -12.78 -7.69 -4.66
N SER A 49 -12.72 -6.39 -4.92
CA SER A 49 -13.83 -5.65 -5.51
C SER A 49 -13.97 -5.95 -7.00
N SER A 50 -15.15 -5.69 -7.55
CA SER A 50 -15.44 -5.71 -9.00
C SER A 50 -14.53 -4.81 -9.85
N PHE A 51 -13.60 -4.07 -9.25
CA PHE A 51 -12.55 -3.31 -9.94
C PHE A 51 -11.70 -4.18 -10.88
N PHE A 52 -11.20 -5.33 -10.42
CA PHE A 52 -10.36 -6.18 -11.29
C PHE A 52 -11.20 -6.97 -12.31
N GLU A 53 -12.45 -7.26 -11.97
CA GLU A 53 -13.43 -7.80 -12.93
C GLU A 53 -13.73 -6.79 -14.05
N GLN A 54 -13.99 -5.52 -13.71
CA GLN A 54 -14.26 -4.44 -14.66
C GLN A 54 -13.06 -4.11 -15.57
N THR A 55 -11.84 -4.44 -15.14
CA THR A 55 -10.62 -4.28 -15.94
C THR A 55 -10.28 -5.52 -16.78
N GLY A 56 -11.08 -6.60 -16.69
CA GLY A 56 -10.86 -7.85 -17.44
C GLY A 56 -9.69 -8.68 -16.90
N LEU A 57 -9.15 -8.33 -15.73
CA LEU A 57 -8.03 -9.03 -15.10
C LEU A 57 -8.45 -10.35 -14.43
N CYS A 58 -9.73 -10.50 -14.10
CA CYS A 58 -10.34 -11.72 -13.57
C CYS A 58 -11.24 -12.35 -14.64
N SER A 59 -10.70 -13.24 -15.48
CA SER A 59 -11.50 -14.01 -16.46
C SER A 59 -11.50 -15.52 -16.21
N SER A 60 -10.83 -16.02 -15.17
CA SER A 60 -10.68 -17.46 -14.93
C SER A 60 -10.66 -17.82 -13.45
N ASP A 61 -11.21 -18.99 -13.13
CA ASP A 61 -11.30 -19.61 -11.79
C ASP A 61 -9.98 -19.75 -11.01
N GLU A 62 -8.82 -19.42 -11.61
CA GLU A 62 -7.52 -19.52 -10.95
C GLU A 62 -7.13 -18.31 -10.08
N GLY A 63 -7.94 -17.25 -10.08
CA GLY A 63 -7.78 -16.08 -9.23
C GLY A 63 -6.52 -15.26 -9.51
N ILE A 64 -6.58 -13.96 -9.27
CA ILE A 64 -5.40 -13.11 -9.29
C ILE A 64 -4.47 -13.52 -8.16
N ARG A 65 -3.37 -14.22 -8.47
CA ARG A 65 -2.39 -14.64 -7.47
C ARG A 65 -1.44 -13.49 -7.12
N ARG A 66 -1.90 -12.59 -6.25
CA ARG A 66 -1.04 -11.59 -5.61
C ARG A 66 0.06 -12.31 -4.81
N LYS A 67 1.33 -11.97 -5.08
CA LYS A 67 2.47 -12.48 -4.31
C LYS A 67 3.17 -11.35 -3.54
N PRO A 68 3.11 -11.35 -2.20
CA PRO A 68 3.88 -10.40 -1.40
C PRO A 68 5.35 -10.77 -1.44
N ILE A 69 6.16 -9.77 -1.82
CA ILE A 69 7.60 -9.77 -1.71
C ILE A 69 7.96 -9.15 -0.36
N GLU A 70 8.62 -9.92 0.48
CA GLU A 70 9.04 -9.50 1.82
C GLU A 70 10.41 -8.86 1.76
N TRP A 71 10.51 -7.58 2.12
CA TRP A 71 11.78 -6.87 2.07
C TRP A 71 12.84 -7.55 2.95
N PRO A 72 14.08 -7.75 2.47
CA PRO A 72 15.10 -8.43 3.22
C PRO A 72 15.59 -7.54 4.37
N ASN A 73 15.65 -8.13 5.57
CA ASN A 73 16.10 -7.42 6.77
C ASN A 73 17.60 -7.09 6.73
N ASP A 74 18.38 -7.89 6.00
CA ASP A 74 19.85 -7.93 6.06
C ASP A 74 20.53 -7.47 4.76
N LEU A 75 19.83 -6.80 3.84
CA LEU A 75 20.48 -6.26 2.64
C LEU A 75 21.43 -5.12 3.07
N ASP A 76 22.72 -5.39 2.97
CA ASP A 76 23.78 -4.42 3.25
C ASP A 76 23.83 -3.36 2.15
N ARG A 77 24.01 -2.10 2.56
CA ARG A 77 24.17 -0.93 1.68
C ARG A 77 25.31 -1.09 0.68
N ASN A 78 26.35 -1.81 1.07
CA ASN A 78 27.55 -2.01 0.24
C ASN A 78 27.37 -3.10 -0.82
N LYS A 79 26.22 -3.78 -0.86
CA LYS A 79 25.94 -4.87 -1.79
C LYS A 79 24.63 -4.64 -2.54
N MET A 80 24.47 -3.48 -3.19
CA MET A 80 23.28 -3.23 -4.02
C MET A 80 23.16 -4.19 -5.22
N LYS A 81 24.26 -4.80 -5.68
CA LYS A 81 24.21 -5.95 -6.61
C LYS A 81 23.43 -7.16 -6.05
N ASP A 82 23.29 -7.25 -4.73
CA ASP A 82 22.47 -8.28 -4.08
C ASP A 82 20.97 -7.97 -4.20
N LEU A 83 20.55 -6.73 -4.51
CA LEU A 83 19.13 -6.40 -4.64
C LEU A 83 18.50 -7.11 -5.83
N GLU A 84 19.14 -7.04 -7.00
CA GLU A 84 18.66 -7.71 -8.21
C GLU A 84 18.63 -9.23 -8.00
N TYR A 85 19.72 -9.79 -7.47
CA TYR A 85 19.80 -11.21 -7.14
C TYR A 85 18.71 -11.64 -6.14
N TRP A 86 18.49 -10.83 -5.10
CA TRP A 86 17.45 -11.09 -4.11
C TRP A 86 16.05 -10.99 -4.70
N LEU A 87 15.76 -9.96 -5.50
CA LEU A 87 14.47 -9.80 -6.19
C LEU A 87 14.18 -10.99 -7.11
N CYS A 88 15.16 -11.40 -7.93
CA CYS A 88 15.03 -12.58 -8.77
C CYS A 88 14.76 -13.84 -7.94
N ASN A 89 15.47 -14.02 -6.83
CA ASN A 89 15.26 -15.18 -5.95
C ASN A 89 13.89 -15.19 -5.28
N ASP A 90 13.41 -14.05 -4.76
CA ASP A 90 12.08 -14.00 -4.14
C ASP A 90 10.98 -14.21 -5.18
N LEU A 91 11.10 -13.62 -6.37
CA LEU A 91 10.20 -13.85 -7.49
C LEU A 91 10.18 -15.32 -7.92
N ALA A 92 11.36 -15.93 -8.13
CA ALA A 92 11.49 -17.34 -8.48
C ALA A 92 10.82 -18.22 -7.43
N LYS A 93 11.08 -17.97 -6.14
CA LYS A 93 10.49 -18.73 -5.03
C LYS A 93 8.97 -18.62 -5.00
N LYS A 94 8.42 -17.43 -5.28
CA LYS A 94 6.98 -17.16 -5.17
C LYS A 94 6.17 -17.63 -6.39
N PHE A 95 6.78 -17.64 -7.58
CA PHE A 95 6.12 -17.95 -8.85
C PHE A 95 6.51 -19.31 -9.44
N LEU A 96 7.77 -19.72 -9.30
CA LEU A 96 8.31 -20.98 -9.85
C LEU A 96 8.49 -22.08 -8.79
N ASN A 97 8.35 -21.76 -7.49
CA ASN A 97 8.60 -22.65 -6.36
C ASN A 97 10.06 -23.17 -6.24
N HIS A 98 11.03 -22.44 -6.77
CA HIS A 98 12.46 -22.72 -6.57
C HIS A 98 13.29 -21.43 -6.48
N ASN A 99 14.55 -21.56 -6.05
CA ASN A 99 15.47 -20.44 -5.97
C ASN A 99 16.37 -20.38 -7.22
N ASN A 100 17.10 -19.28 -7.39
CA ASN A 100 18.16 -19.10 -8.39
C ASN A 100 17.69 -19.13 -9.85
N SER A 101 16.64 -18.36 -10.16
CA SER A 101 16.25 -18.10 -11.56
C SER A 101 16.78 -16.79 -12.09
N THR A 102 16.95 -16.75 -13.40
CA THR A 102 17.24 -15.53 -14.15
C THR A 102 15.95 -14.73 -14.38
N LYS A 103 16.09 -13.45 -14.76
CA LYS A 103 14.93 -12.63 -15.16
C LYS A 103 14.21 -13.25 -16.36
N GLU A 104 14.96 -13.87 -17.27
CA GLU A 104 14.47 -14.51 -18.48
C GLU A 104 13.56 -15.71 -18.17
N GLU A 105 13.98 -16.57 -17.23
CA GLU A 105 13.17 -17.72 -16.79
C GLU A 105 11.86 -17.27 -16.12
N ILE A 106 11.94 -16.28 -15.22
CA ILE A 106 10.76 -15.73 -14.55
C ILE A 106 9.84 -15.05 -15.58
N ASN A 107 10.42 -14.32 -16.54
CA ASN A 107 9.68 -13.68 -17.61
C ASN A 107 8.98 -14.70 -18.52
N GLN A 108 9.63 -15.83 -18.81
CA GLN A 108 9.02 -16.91 -19.59
C GLN A 108 7.78 -17.47 -18.88
N PHE A 109 7.84 -17.67 -17.56
CA PHE A 109 6.68 -18.06 -16.77
C PHE A 109 5.56 -17.00 -16.86
N PHE A 110 5.87 -15.72 -16.66
CA PHE A 110 4.88 -14.65 -16.81
C PHE A 110 4.28 -14.60 -18.22
N CYS A 111 5.05 -14.93 -19.26
CA CYS A 111 4.55 -14.98 -20.63
C CYS A 111 3.61 -16.18 -20.89
N GLN A 112 3.68 -17.23 -20.08
CA GLN A 112 2.84 -18.43 -20.22
C GLN A 112 1.60 -18.41 -19.31
N SER A 113 1.58 -17.55 -18.28
CA SER A 113 0.46 -17.43 -17.35
C SER A 113 -0.85 -16.98 -18.05
N PRO A 114 -2.02 -17.51 -17.66
CA PRO A 114 -3.30 -17.08 -18.25
C PRO A 114 -3.75 -15.69 -17.77
N SER A 115 -3.20 -15.20 -16.66
CA SER A 115 -3.56 -13.93 -16.03
C SER A 115 -2.35 -13.04 -15.78
N PRO A 116 -2.54 -11.72 -15.71
CA PRO A 116 -1.47 -10.79 -15.34
C PRO A 116 -0.85 -11.08 -13.98
N ALA A 117 0.46 -10.88 -13.88
CA ALA A 117 1.20 -11.04 -12.63
C ALA A 117 1.00 -9.81 -11.74
N LEU A 118 0.41 -9.99 -10.55
CA LEU A 118 0.33 -8.96 -9.53
C LEU A 118 1.39 -9.19 -8.46
N ILE A 119 2.28 -8.21 -8.32
CA ILE A 119 3.40 -8.25 -7.39
C ILE A 119 3.23 -7.10 -6.41
N ASN A 120 3.40 -7.34 -5.11
CA ASN A 120 3.40 -6.25 -4.14
C ASN A 120 4.66 -6.26 -3.28
N ILE A 121 5.33 -5.11 -3.25
CA ILE A 121 6.58 -4.89 -2.52
C ILE A 121 6.29 -3.87 -1.42
N GLN A 122 6.64 -4.20 -0.18
CA GLN A 122 6.49 -3.26 0.94
C GLN A 122 7.83 -2.60 1.25
N LEU A 123 7.83 -1.28 1.34
CA LEU A 123 9.03 -0.51 1.64
C LEU A 123 8.76 0.45 2.80
N LEU A 124 9.47 0.25 3.91
CA LEU A 124 9.38 1.12 5.07
C LEU A 124 10.39 2.27 4.96
N THR A 125 10.12 3.38 5.66
CA THR A 125 11.09 4.49 5.80
C THR A 125 12.49 3.99 6.21
N GLU A 126 12.56 3.04 7.14
CA GLU A 126 13.82 2.44 7.60
C GLU A 126 14.58 1.66 6.51
N ASN A 127 13.89 1.02 5.58
CA ASN A 127 14.54 0.32 4.46
C ASN A 127 15.19 1.32 3.51
N TRP A 128 14.45 2.39 3.18
CA TRP A 128 14.95 3.51 2.36
C TRP A 128 16.25 4.10 2.92
N GLN A 129 16.34 4.17 4.24
CA GLN A 129 17.52 4.71 4.91
C GLN A 129 18.75 3.83 4.81
N LYS A 130 18.58 2.53 5.06
CA LYS A 130 19.70 1.60 5.15
C LYS A 130 20.37 1.45 3.79
N GLN A 131 19.59 1.53 2.71
CA GLN A 131 20.02 1.09 1.39
C GLN A 131 20.31 2.24 0.40
N GLY A 132 20.11 3.51 0.77
CA GLY A 132 20.43 4.64 -0.12
C GLY A 132 19.37 4.83 -1.19
N ASP A 133 19.77 4.85 -2.46
CA ASP A 133 18.87 5.12 -3.60
C ASP A 133 18.05 3.89 -4.03
N ILE A 134 17.40 3.28 -3.05
CA ILE A 134 16.73 1.98 -3.23
C ILE A 134 15.55 2.05 -4.20
N LEU A 135 14.90 3.22 -4.29
CA LEU A 135 13.81 3.43 -5.22
C LEU A 135 14.32 3.38 -6.66
N ASN A 136 15.39 4.11 -6.99
CA ASN A 136 15.91 4.09 -8.36
C ASN A 136 16.45 2.71 -8.73
N GLU A 137 17.06 1.98 -7.80
CA GLU A 137 17.49 0.59 -8.04
C GLU A 137 16.31 -0.34 -8.32
N LEU A 138 15.23 -0.26 -7.52
CA LEU A 138 14.02 -1.04 -7.76
C LEU A 138 13.35 -0.68 -9.09
N LEU A 139 13.28 0.62 -9.41
CA LEU A 139 12.75 1.08 -10.69
C LEU A 139 13.64 0.65 -11.86
N SER A 140 14.97 0.68 -11.69
CA SER A 140 15.94 0.23 -12.68
C SER A 140 15.84 -1.28 -12.93
N PHE A 141 15.59 -2.07 -11.87
CA PHE A 141 15.34 -3.50 -11.99
C PHE A 141 14.15 -3.79 -12.91
N TRP A 142 13.02 -3.11 -12.70
CA TRP A 142 11.80 -3.28 -13.52
C TRP A 142 11.90 -2.60 -14.88
N HIS A 143 12.65 -1.51 -15.00
CA HIS A 143 12.95 -0.84 -16.27
C HIS A 143 13.72 -1.76 -17.22
N ASN A 144 14.68 -2.53 -16.68
CA ASN A 144 15.48 -3.50 -17.40
C ASN A 144 14.84 -4.89 -17.43
N TRP A 145 13.53 -5.00 -17.17
CA TRP A 145 12.83 -6.28 -17.25
C TRP A 145 12.79 -6.77 -18.71
N PRO A 146 13.02 -8.06 -18.98
CA PRO A 146 12.94 -8.60 -20.33
C PRO A 146 11.60 -8.30 -21.00
N LYS A 147 11.58 -8.13 -22.32
CA LYS A 147 10.33 -7.90 -23.05
C LYS A 147 9.40 -9.09 -22.84
N LEU A 148 8.19 -8.82 -22.39
CA LEU A 148 7.11 -9.79 -22.41
C LEU A 148 6.79 -10.11 -23.88
N THR A 149 6.75 -11.39 -24.23
CA THR A 149 6.53 -11.86 -25.61
C THR A 149 5.09 -12.26 -25.87
N SER A 150 4.28 -12.39 -24.81
CA SER A 150 2.84 -12.63 -24.89
C SER A 150 2.07 -11.39 -24.41
N GLY A 151 0.78 -11.32 -24.72
CA GLY A 151 -0.12 -10.23 -24.29
C GLY A 151 -0.28 -10.10 -22.76
N ASN A 152 0.40 -10.94 -21.98
CA ASN A 152 0.40 -10.90 -20.53
C ASN A 152 1.04 -9.63 -19.99
N LYS A 153 0.60 -9.23 -18.81
CA LYS A 153 0.94 -7.96 -18.19
C LYS A 153 1.53 -8.20 -16.80
N ILE A 154 2.43 -7.32 -16.38
CA ILE A 154 2.98 -7.31 -15.03
C ILE A 154 2.59 -5.99 -14.38
N ILE A 155 1.96 -6.07 -13.21
CA ILE A 155 1.58 -4.92 -12.41
C ILE A 155 2.25 -5.07 -11.04
N ILE A 156 3.06 -4.07 -10.68
CA ILE A 156 3.81 -4.00 -9.44
C ILE A 156 3.21 -2.92 -8.54
N PHE A 157 2.85 -3.28 -7.31
CA PHE A 157 2.43 -2.37 -6.26
C PHE A 157 3.58 -2.12 -5.30
N LEU A 158 4.14 -0.91 -5.31
CA LEU A 158 5.14 -0.49 -4.33
C LEU A 158 4.45 0.24 -3.18
N LEU A 159 4.37 -0.41 -2.02
CA LEU A 159 3.70 0.10 -0.83
C LEU A 159 4.71 0.82 0.08
N VAL A 160 4.78 2.14 -0.02
CA VAL A 160 5.71 2.97 0.76
C VAL A 160 5.04 3.41 2.07
N LYS A 161 5.54 2.89 3.19
CA LYS A 161 4.99 3.13 4.53
C LYS A 161 5.87 4.09 5.32
N TYR A 162 5.33 5.27 5.61
CA TYR A 162 5.98 6.28 6.44
C TYR A 162 5.92 5.87 7.90
N GLN A 163 7.07 5.55 8.48
CA GLN A 163 7.17 5.23 9.89
C GLN A 163 7.24 6.52 10.72
N THR A 164 6.48 6.56 11.79
CA THR A 164 6.54 7.63 12.79
C THR A 164 7.32 7.13 14.00
N GLY A 165 8.20 7.98 14.55
CA GLY A 165 9.13 7.59 15.64
C GLY A 165 8.48 7.34 17.01
N LYS A 166 7.18 7.04 17.10
CA LYS A 166 6.48 6.80 18.36
C LYS A 166 6.53 5.31 18.76
N LYS A 167 6.79 5.10 20.04
CA LYS A 167 7.06 3.82 20.71
C LYS A 167 5.83 2.90 20.74
N SER A 168 6.09 1.61 20.53
CA SER A 168 5.34 0.52 21.16
C SER A 168 5.06 0.86 22.63
N SER A 169 3.78 0.87 23.00
CA SER A 169 3.28 1.16 24.35
C SER A 169 3.49 0.00 25.33
N SER A 170 4.68 -0.59 25.32
CA SER A 170 5.01 -1.75 26.16
C SER A 170 6.45 -1.62 26.63
N GLN A 171 6.67 -0.89 27.73
CA GLN A 171 7.58 -1.26 28.82
C GLN A 171 7.71 -0.13 29.85
N LYS A 172 7.38 -0.48 31.09
CA LYS A 172 7.54 0.28 32.32
C LYS A 172 9.03 0.54 32.58
N PHE A 173 9.51 1.79 32.43
CA PHE A 173 10.74 2.24 33.09
C PHE A 173 10.61 3.72 33.48
N VAL A 174 10.51 3.97 34.79
CA VAL A 174 10.17 5.26 35.40
C VAL A 174 11.36 6.25 35.44
N PHE A 175 12.59 5.80 35.13
CA PHE A 175 13.80 6.61 35.35
C PHE A 175 14.36 7.40 34.16
N THR A 176 13.76 7.38 32.96
CA THR A 176 14.31 8.09 31.77
C THR A 176 13.42 9.22 31.22
N ARG A 177 12.63 9.88 32.07
CA ARG A 177 11.59 10.82 31.61
C ARG A 177 12.14 12.06 30.88
N PHE A 178 13.31 12.58 31.25
CA PHE A 178 13.92 13.74 30.57
C PHE A 178 14.82 13.36 29.37
N PHE A 179 15.75 12.42 29.52
CA PHE A 179 16.60 11.98 28.41
C PHE A 179 15.84 11.17 27.36
N GLY A 180 14.87 10.36 27.77
CA GLY A 180 13.99 9.61 26.88
C GLY A 180 13.05 10.51 26.07
N PHE A 181 12.67 11.68 26.61
CA PHE A 181 11.88 12.68 25.88
C PHE A 181 12.69 13.30 24.74
N LEU A 182 13.93 13.72 25.00
CA LEU A 182 14.84 14.24 23.97
C LEU A 182 15.15 13.17 22.91
N ILE A 183 15.52 11.95 23.30
CA ILE A 183 15.80 10.86 22.35
C ILE A 183 14.56 10.54 21.49
N ASN A 184 13.37 10.49 22.09
CA ASN A 184 12.12 10.27 21.35
C ASN A 184 11.79 11.44 20.42
N TYR A 185 12.02 12.68 20.86
CA TYR A 185 11.82 13.88 20.06
C TYR A 185 12.77 13.92 18.86
N PHE A 186 14.05 13.64 19.07
CA PHE A 186 15.05 13.54 17.99
C PHE A 186 14.74 12.36 17.05
N LYS A 187 14.32 11.19 17.56
CA LYS A 187 13.87 10.07 16.72
C LYS A 187 12.64 10.44 15.88
N CYS A 188 11.63 11.09 16.47
CA CYS A 188 10.45 11.56 15.76
C CYS A 188 10.79 12.59 14.67
N LYS A 189 11.61 13.60 15.00
CA LYS A 189 12.06 14.62 14.03
C LYS A 189 12.87 14.00 12.89
N ASN A 190 13.75 13.05 13.20
CA ASN A 190 14.56 12.39 12.20
C ASN A 190 13.66 11.57 11.25
N CYS A 191 12.69 10.80 11.77
CA CYS A 191 11.68 10.10 10.96
C CYS A 191 10.85 11.04 10.08
N GLN A 192 10.38 12.17 10.63
CA GLN A 192 9.60 13.15 9.86
C GLN A 192 10.40 13.79 8.73
N SER A 193 11.65 14.20 9.00
CA SER A 193 12.54 14.74 7.96
C SER A 193 12.78 13.72 6.84
N LYS A 194 12.93 12.44 7.18
CA LYS A 194 13.09 11.36 6.20
C LYS A 194 11.83 11.15 5.38
N ASN A 195 10.67 11.09 6.03
CA ASN A 195 9.39 10.92 5.33
C ASN A 195 9.17 12.07 4.33
N LYS A 196 9.55 13.31 4.68
CA LYS A 196 9.52 14.45 3.77
C LYS A 196 10.44 14.29 2.57
N LYS A 197 11.64 13.73 2.75
CA LYS A 197 12.56 13.44 1.63
C LYS A 197 11.97 12.39 0.68
N ILE A 198 11.43 11.30 1.23
CA ILE A 198 10.76 10.26 0.43
C ILE A 198 9.57 10.86 -0.33
N GLN A 199 8.74 11.69 0.32
CA GLN A 199 7.64 12.40 -0.34
C GLN A 199 8.12 13.26 -1.50
N ALA A 200 9.19 14.04 -1.31
CA ALA A 200 9.76 14.88 -2.37
C ALA A 200 10.31 14.06 -3.54
N GLU A 201 10.95 12.91 -3.28
CA GLU A 201 11.42 11.98 -4.32
C GLU A 201 10.25 11.39 -5.13
N LEU A 202 9.18 10.96 -4.45
CA LEU A 202 7.98 10.45 -5.12
C LEU A 202 7.24 11.55 -5.91
N GLU A 203 7.16 12.77 -5.38
CA GLU A 203 6.55 13.90 -6.07
C GLU A 203 7.33 14.27 -7.33
N LYS A 204 8.67 14.29 -7.25
CA LYS A 204 9.54 14.48 -8.41
C LYS A 204 9.30 13.41 -9.47
N LEU A 205 9.29 12.14 -9.07
CA LEU A 205 9.04 11.00 -9.96
C LEU A 205 7.67 11.08 -10.65
N SER A 206 6.64 11.53 -9.91
CA SER A 206 5.29 11.76 -10.44
C SER A 206 5.28 12.90 -11.48
N LYS A 207 5.92 14.03 -11.18
CA LYS A 207 6.03 15.19 -12.10
C LYS A 207 6.79 14.86 -13.37
N GLU A 208 7.86 14.08 -13.25
CA GLU A 208 8.67 13.60 -14.38
C GLU A 208 7.99 12.44 -15.12
N ASN A 209 6.84 11.94 -14.64
CA ASN A 209 6.06 10.87 -15.24
C ASN A 209 6.92 9.65 -15.65
N PHE A 210 7.87 9.29 -14.79
CA PHE A 210 8.80 8.17 -15.02
C PHE A 210 9.59 8.25 -16.35
N GLN A 211 9.79 9.44 -16.93
CA GLN A 211 10.47 9.61 -18.23
C GLN A 211 11.86 8.98 -18.29
N GLN A 212 12.58 8.95 -17.15
CA GLN A 212 13.90 8.31 -17.05
C GLN A 212 13.85 6.78 -17.22
N PHE A 213 12.68 6.14 -17.09
CA PHE A 213 12.50 4.69 -17.17
C PHE A 213 11.64 4.31 -18.38
N SER A 214 12.17 4.44 -19.60
CA SER A 214 11.40 4.16 -20.84
C SER A 214 10.76 2.75 -20.91
N GLY A 215 11.46 1.74 -20.39
CA GLY A 215 11.02 0.35 -20.23
C GLY A 215 10.02 0.09 -19.09
N LEU A 216 9.55 1.12 -18.39
CA LEU A 216 8.60 1.02 -17.28
C LEU A 216 7.45 2.02 -17.51
N SER A 217 6.23 1.65 -17.14
CA SER A 217 5.14 2.61 -16.94
C SER A 217 4.95 2.80 -15.43
N GLY A 218 4.63 4.01 -14.99
CA GLY A 218 4.48 4.28 -13.57
C GLY A 218 3.38 5.27 -13.24
N ILE A 219 2.82 5.12 -12.04
CA ILE A 219 1.95 6.11 -11.40
C ILE A 219 2.30 6.21 -9.92
N VAL A 220 2.33 7.43 -9.39
CA VAL A 220 2.34 7.69 -7.95
C VAL A 220 0.92 8.09 -7.56
N LEU A 221 0.26 7.26 -6.75
CA LEU A 221 -1.09 7.54 -6.29
C LEU A 221 -1.08 8.65 -5.24
N PRO A 222 -2.19 9.40 -5.06
CA PRO A 222 -2.31 10.37 -3.99
C PRO A 222 -2.02 9.73 -2.63
N GLN A 223 -1.32 10.47 -1.76
CA GLN A 223 -0.96 10.00 -0.44
C GLN A 223 -2.18 9.47 0.33
N LEU A 224 -2.03 8.32 0.97
CA LEU A 224 -2.98 7.87 1.97
C LEU A 224 -2.83 8.73 3.22
N THR A 225 -3.81 9.59 3.45
CA THR A 225 -3.96 10.43 4.64
C THR A 225 -4.94 9.82 5.63
N GLY A 226 -5.02 10.37 6.85
CA GLY A 226 -6.10 10.06 7.77
C GLY A 226 -7.46 10.37 7.14
N ILE A 227 -8.48 9.71 7.67
CA ILE A 227 -9.86 9.83 7.22
C ILE A 227 -10.53 10.97 7.98
N ALA A 228 -11.20 11.87 7.24
CA ALA A 228 -11.95 12.96 7.84
C ALA A 228 -13.32 12.46 8.35
N GLN A 229 -13.87 13.17 9.32
CA GLN A 229 -15.20 12.86 9.88
C GLN A 229 -16.29 12.83 8.80
N SER A 230 -16.24 13.78 7.86
CA SER A 230 -17.16 13.85 6.72
C SER A 230 -17.16 12.57 5.87
N ASP A 231 -16.00 11.94 5.69
CA ASP A 231 -15.89 10.70 4.91
C ASP A 231 -16.54 9.51 5.64
N VAL A 232 -16.49 9.52 6.97
CA VAL A 232 -17.15 8.51 7.80
C VAL A 232 -18.66 8.70 7.78
N TYR A 233 -19.16 9.93 7.86
CA TYR A 233 -20.58 10.20 7.70
C TYR A 233 -21.11 9.75 6.34
N ASN A 234 -20.40 10.10 5.26
CA ASN A 234 -20.76 9.66 3.91
C ASN A 234 -20.77 8.13 3.80
N TRP A 235 -19.86 7.45 4.51
CA TRP A 235 -19.86 5.98 4.55
C TRP A 235 -21.05 5.42 5.32
N VAL A 236 -21.39 5.96 6.50
CA VAL A 236 -22.56 5.52 7.29
C VAL A 236 -23.88 5.77 6.57
N ALA A 237 -23.95 6.85 5.78
CA ALA A 237 -25.14 7.20 5.01
C ALA A 237 -25.49 6.18 3.92
N ARG A 238 -24.58 5.26 3.54
CA ARG A 238 -24.83 4.27 2.48
C ARG A 238 -25.81 3.18 2.92
N ASP A 239 -26.69 2.78 2.02
CA ASP A 239 -27.73 1.76 2.29
C ASP A 239 -27.18 0.41 2.73
N ASP A 240 -26.06 -0.03 2.17
CA ASP A 240 -25.40 -1.29 2.56
C ASP A 240 -24.91 -1.26 4.00
N VAL A 241 -24.40 -0.10 4.42
CA VAL A 241 -23.92 0.13 5.80
C VAL A 241 -25.09 0.26 6.76
N LYS A 242 -26.14 1.01 6.40
CA LYS A 242 -27.38 1.10 7.19
C LYS A 242 -28.00 -0.26 7.45
N LYS A 243 -28.06 -1.12 6.43
CA LYS A 243 -28.52 -2.51 6.57
C LYS A 243 -27.65 -3.32 7.53
N ALA A 244 -26.33 -3.12 7.50
CA ALA A 244 -25.41 -3.82 8.39
C ALA A 244 -25.55 -3.41 9.87
N PHE A 245 -25.87 -2.14 10.15
CA PHE A 245 -26.21 -1.69 11.51
C PHE A 245 -27.62 -2.12 11.95
N GLY A 246 -28.50 -2.46 11.00
CA GLY A 246 -29.87 -2.88 11.25
C GLY A 246 -30.85 -1.71 11.36
N GLU A 247 -32.08 -1.90 10.87
CA GLU A 247 -33.11 -0.85 10.76
C GLU A 247 -33.53 -0.22 12.11
N LYS A 248 -33.22 -0.89 13.23
CA LYS A 248 -33.58 -0.44 14.57
C LYS A 248 -32.64 0.62 15.15
N ILE A 249 -31.45 0.79 14.58
CA ILE A 249 -30.48 1.76 15.10
C ILE A 249 -30.71 3.09 14.41
N ALA A 250 -31.07 4.10 15.20
CA ALA A 250 -31.21 5.47 14.69
C ALA A 250 -29.85 5.95 14.16
N GLU A 251 -29.85 6.47 12.93
CA GLU A 251 -28.68 7.06 12.28
C GLU A 251 -28.03 8.11 13.20
N ASP A 252 -28.83 8.93 13.88
CA ASP A 252 -28.40 9.93 14.85
C ASP A 252 -27.57 9.35 16.00
N SER A 253 -27.85 8.11 16.45
CA SER A 253 -27.08 7.46 17.52
C SER A 253 -25.69 7.02 17.05
N ILE A 254 -25.59 6.59 15.79
CA ILE A 254 -24.31 6.22 15.17
C ILE A 254 -23.48 7.49 14.96
N MET A 255 -24.10 8.56 14.43
CA MET A 255 -23.43 9.82 14.20
C MET A 255 -22.91 10.44 15.51
N ALA A 256 -23.71 10.43 16.59
CA ALA A 256 -23.28 10.94 17.89
C ALA A 256 -22.04 10.21 18.45
N LYS A 257 -21.93 8.89 18.25
CA LYS A 257 -20.74 8.13 18.64
C LYS A 257 -19.54 8.41 17.74
N ILE A 258 -19.76 8.66 16.45
CA ILE A 258 -18.70 9.11 15.54
C ILE A 258 -18.16 10.46 16.00
N ASP A 259 -19.04 11.38 16.41
CA ASP A 259 -18.64 12.68 16.93
C ASP A 259 -17.75 12.54 18.16
N GLU A 260 -18.12 11.67 19.08
CA GLU A 260 -17.30 11.35 20.26
C GLU A 260 -15.92 10.79 19.87
N ILE A 261 -15.86 9.88 18.89
CA ILE A 261 -14.60 9.32 18.39
C ILE A 261 -13.67 10.44 17.86
N PHE A 262 -14.22 11.36 17.07
CA PHE A 262 -13.44 12.46 16.48
C PHE A 262 -13.10 13.56 17.49
N GLN A 263 -13.99 13.90 18.42
CA GLN A 263 -13.71 14.87 19.49
C GLN A 263 -12.60 14.41 20.44
N ASN A 264 -12.51 13.09 20.70
CA ASN A 264 -11.47 12.51 21.54
C ASN A 264 -10.13 12.33 20.80
N HIS A 265 -10.09 12.56 19.49
CA HIS A 265 -8.88 12.43 18.69
C HIS A 265 -8.15 13.78 18.54
N PRO A 266 -6.82 13.84 18.68
CA PRO A 266 -6.07 15.11 18.66
C PRO A 266 -5.97 15.78 17.28
N SER A 267 -6.58 15.20 16.25
CA SER A 267 -6.52 15.67 14.87
C SER A 267 -7.87 15.45 14.20
N ASP A 268 -8.22 16.37 13.31
CA ASP A 268 -9.43 16.33 12.46
C ASP A 268 -9.51 15.11 11.52
N THR A 269 -8.44 14.31 11.48
CA THR A 269 -8.40 13.05 10.74
C THR A 269 -7.87 11.91 11.60
N ILE A 270 -8.38 10.70 11.37
CA ILE A 270 -7.97 9.50 12.08
C ILE A 270 -7.29 8.52 11.10
N PRO A 271 -6.11 7.96 11.42
CA PRO A 271 -5.50 6.92 10.60
C PRO A 271 -6.44 5.72 10.40
N MET A 272 -6.42 5.12 9.21
CA MET A 272 -7.38 4.07 8.86
C MET A 272 -7.39 2.89 9.85
N ARG A 273 -6.21 2.47 10.35
CA ARG A 273 -6.10 1.39 11.33
C ARG A 273 -6.85 1.73 12.62
N ASP A 274 -6.64 2.93 13.13
CA ASP A 274 -7.20 3.36 14.41
C ASP A 274 -8.71 3.55 14.26
N LEU A 275 -9.15 4.18 13.16
CA LEU A 275 -10.56 4.32 12.83
C LEU A 275 -11.26 2.96 12.68
N ALA A 276 -10.64 2.00 11.99
CA ALA A 276 -11.21 0.67 11.82
C ALA A 276 -11.40 -0.05 13.17
N GLN A 277 -10.49 0.15 14.13
CA GLN A 277 -10.65 -0.40 15.48
C GLN A 277 -11.82 0.25 16.21
N GLU A 278 -11.96 1.57 16.17
CA GLU A 278 -13.08 2.27 16.80
C GLU A 278 -14.43 1.89 16.16
N LEU A 279 -14.52 1.85 14.83
CA LEU A 279 -15.72 1.41 14.12
C LEU A 279 -16.08 -0.05 14.40
N THR A 280 -15.09 -0.92 14.59
CA THR A 280 -15.33 -2.32 14.96
C THR A 280 -15.89 -2.43 16.38
N LYS A 281 -15.40 -1.63 17.33
CA LYS A 281 -15.97 -1.57 18.69
C LYS A 281 -17.40 -1.06 18.65
N LEU A 282 -17.63 0.02 17.90
CA LEU A 282 -18.94 0.61 17.68
C LEU A 282 -19.96 -0.42 17.19
N LEU A 283 -19.60 -1.17 16.15
CA LEU A 283 -20.44 -2.24 15.59
C LEU A 283 -20.75 -3.31 16.64
N LYS A 284 -19.75 -3.76 17.41
CA LYS A 284 -19.95 -4.77 18.47
C LYS A 284 -20.89 -4.29 19.56
N ASP A 285 -20.72 -3.07 20.03
CA ASP A 285 -21.59 -2.50 21.07
C ASP A 285 -23.05 -2.44 20.61
N PHE A 286 -23.27 -2.10 19.35
CA PHE A 286 -24.60 -2.07 18.77
C PHE A 286 -25.18 -3.48 18.54
N THR A 287 -24.34 -4.46 18.20
CA THR A 287 -24.80 -5.85 18.00
C THR A 287 -25.13 -6.54 19.34
N VAL A 288 -24.47 -6.16 20.43
CA VAL A 288 -24.70 -6.73 21.78
C VAL A 288 -25.91 -6.09 22.48
N ASN A 289 -26.16 -4.80 22.28
CA ASN A 289 -27.23 -4.10 22.98
C ASN A 289 -28.63 -4.24 22.34
N TYR A 290 -28.72 -4.81 21.12
CA TYR A 290 -29.98 -4.89 20.35
C TYR A 290 -30.36 -6.30 19.90
N ASN A 291 -29.67 -7.33 20.41
CA ASN A 291 -30.10 -8.75 20.39
C ASN A 291 -30.68 -9.13 21.75
#